data_AF-A0A934FC64-F1
#
_entry.id   AF-A0A934FC64-F1
#
_cell.length_a   1.000
_cell.length_b   1.000
_cell.length_c   1.000
_cell.angle_alpha   90.00
_cell.angle_beta   90.00
_cell.angle_gamma   90.00
#
_symmetry.space_group_name_H-M   'P 1'
#
loop_
_entity.id
_entity.type
_entity.pdbx_description
1 polymer ?
#
loop_
_entity_poly.entity_id
_entity_poly.type
_entity_poly.pdbx_seq_one_letter_code
_entity_poly.pdbx_strand_id
1 'polypeptide(L)'
;MNKFKGFTDSETFTQLPDSFFHHLLKEIEDVGELKVTLYFLWRAGQMEGPFRALTRLDFDVKALGLSAEEITRGLEKAVKRGSLLKASLRSAVQEGRKEAKVYFFLNSPRGRAAVQALESGKWDPSHSPSAPPLERPNVFRLYEENIGPLTPLIADTLKDAEALYPAEWIAEAIERAVKNNKRNWKYCEAILKRWKEEGTHGEKTEQDAGKSAERYTKSEFEEYLKRD
;
A
#
# COMPACT_ATOMS: atom_id res chain seq x y z
N MET A 1 -2.53 -25.77 -1.63
CA MET A 1 -2.75 -24.38 -1.18
C MET A 1 -1.44 -23.86 -0.62
N ASN A 2 -0.95 -22.71 -1.05
CA ASN A 2 0.19 -22.08 -0.38
C ASN A 2 -0.23 -21.71 1.05
N LYS A 3 0.56 -22.11 2.04
CA LYS A 3 0.24 -21.87 3.44
C LYS A 3 0.47 -20.40 3.77
N PHE A 4 -0.58 -19.68 4.15
CA PHE A 4 -0.45 -18.35 4.73
C PHE A 4 0.34 -18.47 6.03
N LYS A 5 1.45 -17.71 6.15
CA LYS A 5 2.39 -17.84 7.27
C LYS A 5 1.91 -17.12 8.55
N GLY A 6 0.78 -16.43 8.48
CA GLY A 6 0.29 -15.57 9.55
C GLY A 6 0.69 -14.12 9.35
N PHE A 7 0.20 -13.30 10.27
CA PHE A 7 0.49 -11.88 10.40
C PHE A 7 1.80 -11.67 11.18
N THR A 8 2.43 -10.50 11.01
CA THR A 8 3.70 -10.18 11.70
C THR A 8 3.54 -8.94 12.58
N ASP A 9 4.34 -8.78 13.64
CA ASP A 9 4.23 -7.71 14.66
C ASP A 9 4.47 -6.28 14.16
N SER A 10 4.50 -6.13 12.86
CA SER A 10 5.29 -5.14 12.16
C SER A 10 4.71 -4.91 10.75
N GLU A 11 3.57 -5.54 10.49
CA GLU A 11 2.64 -5.19 9.43
C GLU A 11 1.90 -3.88 9.75
N THR A 12 1.34 -3.27 8.71
CA THR A 12 0.51 -2.07 8.86
C THR A 12 -0.96 -2.45 8.95
N PHE A 13 -1.66 -1.89 9.94
CA PHE A 13 -3.08 -2.10 10.10
C PHE A 13 -3.87 -1.03 9.36
N THR A 14 -4.88 -1.48 8.62
CA THR A 14 -5.80 -0.60 7.91
C THR A 14 -7.08 -0.45 8.73
N GLN A 15 -7.44 0.79 9.03
CA GLN A 15 -8.70 1.09 9.70
C GLN A 15 -9.87 0.90 8.72
N LEU A 16 -10.87 0.15 9.15
CA LEU A 16 -12.12 -0.05 8.43
C LEU A 16 -13.27 0.59 9.22
N PRO A 17 -14.30 1.15 8.56
CA PRO A 17 -15.47 1.66 9.26
C PRO A 17 -16.20 0.54 10.03
N ASP A 18 -16.63 0.80 11.26
CA ASP A 18 -17.37 -0.20 12.07
C ASP A 18 -18.63 -0.73 11.38
N SER A 19 -19.29 0.11 10.57
CA SER A 19 -20.45 -0.28 9.78
C SER A 19 -20.15 -1.38 8.75
N PHE A 20 -18.88 -1.54 8.36
CA PHE A 20 -18.45 -2.69 7.57
C PHE A 20 -18.74 -3.99 8.33
N PHE A 21 -18.29 -4.11 9.57
CA PHE A 21 -18.45 -5.32 10.37
C PHE A 21 -19.87 -5.49 10.91
N HIS A 22 -20.56 -4.41 11.28
CA HIS A 22 -21.90 -4.47 11.87
C HIS A 22 -23.03 -4.66 10.83
N HIS A 23 -22.82 -4.20 9.58
CA HIS A 23 -23.86 -4.19 8.56
C HIS A 23 -23.41 -4.81 7.24
N LEU A 24 -22.36 -4.28 6.63
CA LEU A 24 -22.05 -4.60 5.23
C LEU A 24 -21.53 -6.04 5.06
N LEU A 25 -20.71 -6.54 6.00
CA LEU A 25 -20.03 -7.83 5.90
C LEU A 25 -21.02 -9.00 5.81
N LYS A 26 -22.12 -8.96 6.58
CA LYS A 26 -23.15 -10.02 6.57
C LYS A 26 -24.02 -10.00 5.30
N GLU A 27 -24.06 -8.88 4.59
CA GLU A 27 -24.88 -8.73 3.39
C GLU A 27 -24.12 -9.13 2.12
N ILE A 28 -22.78 -9.06 2.13
CA ILE A 28 -21.94 -9.45 1.00
C ILE A 28 -21.88 -10.98 0.91
N GLU A 29 -22.43 -11.53 -0.17
CA GLU A 29 -22.45 -12.97 -0.45
C GLU A 29 -21.44 -13.39 -1.53
N ASP A 30 -20.87 -12.43 -2.27
CA ASP A 30 -19.91 -12.70 -3.34
C ASP A 30 -18.49 -12.36 -2.92
N VAL A 31 -17.57 -13.32 -3.10
CA VAL A 31 -16.15 -13.17 -2.75
C VAL A 31 -15.48 -12.04 -3.56
N GLY A 32 -15.89 -11.86 -4.82
CA GLY A 32 -15.40 -10.78 -5.66
C GLY A 32 -15.80 -9.42 -5.14
N GLU A 33 -17.08 -9.25 -4.79
CA GLU A 33 -17.62 -8.05 -4.13
C GLU A 33 -16.86 -7.71 -2.83
N LEU A 34 -16.64 -8.72 -1.97
CA LEU A 34 -15.92 -8.54 -0.71
C LEU A 34 -14.50 -8.03 -0.93
N LYS A 35 -13.77 -8.72 -1.81
CA LYS A 35 -12.36 -8.42 -2.12
C LYS A 35 -12.19 -7.02 -2.72
N VAL A 36 -13.01 -6.63 -3.68
CA VAL A 36 -12.90 -5.28 -4.27
C VAL A 36 -13.30 -4.19 -3.27
N THR A 37 -14.28 -4.45 -2.39
CA THR A 37 -14.69 -3.48 -1.36
C THR A 37 -13.58 -3.25 -0.34
N LEU A 38 -12.98 -4.33 0.18
CA LEU A 38 -11.85 -4.24 1.11
C LEU A 38 -10.63 -3.58 0.48
N TYR A 39 -10.30 -3.95 -0.76
CA TYR A 39 -9.20 -3.35 -1.50
C TYR A 39 -9.42 -1.85 -1.74
N PHE A 40 -10.65 -1.44 -2.07
CA PHE A 40 -10.99 -0.02 -2.17
C PHE A 40 -10.76 0.71 -0.85
N LEU A 41 -11.24 0.15 0.27
CA LEU A 41 -11.08 0.76 1.60
C LEU A 41 -9.60 0.93 1.97
N TRP A 42 -8.80 -0.10 1.72
CA TRP A 42 -7.34 -0.07 1.90
C TRP A 42 -6.67 0.99 1.01
N ARG A 43 -6.93 0.97 -0.30
CA ARG A 43 -6.40 1.97 -1.24
C ARG A 43 -6.79 3.38 -0.84
N ALA A 44 -8.07 3.57 -0.50
CA ALA A 44 -8.56 4.85 -0.05
C ALA A 44 -7.81 5.32 1.19
N GLY A 45 -7.56 4.47 2.19
CA GLY A 45 -6.79 4.84 3.39
C GLY A 45 -5.43 5.49 3.07
N GLN A 46 -4.82 5.13 1.94
CA GLN A 46 -3.47 5.54 1.56
C GLN A 46 -3.42 6.66 0.51
N MET A 47 -4.56 7.09 -0.03
CA MET A 47 -4.60 8.20 -0.99
C MET A 47 -4.72 9.54 -0.28
N GLU A 48 -3.88 10.47 -0.72
CA GLU A 48 -3.94 11.88 -0.33
C GLU A 48 -4.98 12.66 -1.13
N GLY A 49 -5.31 13.86 -0.66
CA GLY A 49 -6.19 14.79 -1.34
C GLY A 49 -7.68 14.71 -0.96
N PRO A 50 -8.47 15.67 -1.46
CA PRO A 50 -9.85 15.88 -1.02
C PRO A 50 -10.78 14.76 -1.44
N PHE A 51 -10.55 14.16 -2.61
CA PHE A 51 -11.39 13.11 -3.19
C PHE A 51 -10.56 11.89 -3.57
N ARG A 52 -11.14 10.70 -3.37
CA ARG A 52 -10.51 9.41 -3.67
C ARG A 52 -11.33 8.68 -4.71
N ALA A 53 -10.72 8.44 -5.86
CA ALA A 53 -11.32 7.73 -6.97
C ALA A 53 -10.37 6.65 -7.48
N LEU A 54 -10.92 5.47 -7.75
CA LEU A 54 -10.21 4.39 -8.42
C LEU A 54 -10.93 4.09 -9.73
N THR A 55 -10.18 3.76 -10.77
CA THR A 55 -10.68 3.14 -12.00
C THR A 55 -10.64 1.63 -11.87
N ARG A 56 -11.25 0.91 -12.83
CA ARG A 56 -11.15 -0.55 -12.89
C ARG A 56 -9.70 -1.05 -12.93
N LEU A 57 -8.80 -0.29 -13.57
CA LEU A 57 -7.39 -0.69 -13.75
C LEU A 57 -6.58 -0.59 -12.45
N ASP A 58 -7.08 0.13 -11.43
CA ASP A 58 -6.40 0.27 -10.15
C ASP A 58 -6.56 -0.98 -9.24
N PHE A 59 -7.46 -1.89 -9.61
CA PHE A 59 -7.69 -3.16 -8.91
C PHE A 59 -6.77 -4.24 -9.47
N ASP A 60 -5.72 -4.55 -8.71
CA ASP A 60 -4.69 -5.50 -9.14
C ASP A 60 -5.21 -6.95 -9.07
N VAL A 61 -5.19 -7.62 -10.23
CA VAL A 61 -5.62 -9.01 -10.44
C VAL A 61 -4.85 -10.00 -9.55
N LYS A 62 -3.54 -9.78 -9.38
CA LYS A 62 -2.67 -10.65 -8.56
C LYS A 62 -2.90 -10.40 -7.08
N ALA A 63 -2.97 -9.13 -6.65
CA ALA A 63 -3.21 -8.77 -5.26
C ALA A 63 -4.57 -9.28 -4.77
N LEU A 64 -5.60 -9.18 -5.62
CA LEU A 64 -6.94 -9.68 -5.30
C LEU A 64 -7.07 -11.19 -5.51
N GLY A 65 -6.20 -11.81 -6.32
CA GLY A 65 -6.36 -13.19 -6.76
C GLY A 65 -7.73 -13.40 -7.44
N LEU A 66 -8.10 -12.46 -8.32
CA LEU A 66 -9.35 -12.44 -9.09
C LEU A 66 -9.00 -12.12 -10.53
N SER A 67 -9.68 -12.77 -11.49
CA SER A 67 -9.61 -12.39 -12.90
C SER A 67 -10.21 -10.99 -13.15
N ALA A 68 -9.91 -10.40 -14.30
CA ALA A 68 -10.46 -9.11 -14.69
C ALA A 68 -12.01 -9.11 -14.77
N GLU A 69 -12.60 -10.23 -15.17
CA GLU A 69 -14.05 -10.42 -15.22
C GLU A 69 -14.65 -10.49 -13.81
N GLU A 70 -14.01 -11.21 -12.89
CA GLU A 70 -14.43 -11.28 -11.49
C GLU A 70 -14.32 -9.93 -10.77
N ILE A 71 -13.28 -9.16 -11.04
CA ILE A 71 -13.16 -7.78 -10.55
C ILE A 71 -14.32 -6.93 -11.08
N THR A 72 -14.59 -7.01 -12.38
CA THR A 72 -15.69 -6.25 -13.01
C THR A 72 -17.03 -6.58 -12.37
N ARG A 73 -17.33 -7.87 -12.25
CA ARG A 73 -18.55 -8.38 -11.63
C ARG A 73 -18.65 -8.03 -10.15
N GLY A 74 -17.54 -8.08 -9.42
CA GLY A 74 -17.45 -7.65 -8.03
C GLY A 74 -17.73 -6.16 -7.83
N LEU A 75 -17.17 -5.30 -8.70
CA LEU A 75 -17.43 -3.86 -8.70
C LEU A 75 -18.88 -3.53 -9.02
N GLU A 76 -19.49 -4.22 -9.98
CA GLU A 76 -20.91 -4.05 -10.29
C GLU A 76 -21.80 -4.42 -9.12
N LYS A 77 -21.50 -5.53 -8.42
CA LYS A 77 -22.21 -5.93 -7.20
C LYS A 77 -22.05 -4.91 -6.09
N ALA A 78 -20.83 -4.44 -5.83
CA ALA A 78 -20.55 -3.41 -4.82
C ALA A 78 -21.30 -2.08 -5.11
N VAL A 79 -21.39 -1.68 -6.39
CA VAL A 79 -22.19 -0.52 -6.80
C VAL A 79 -23.68 -0.77 -6.62
N LYS A 80 -24.18 -1.94 -7.02
CA LYS A 80 -25.59 -2.32 -6.86
C LYS A 80 -26.01 -2.37 -5.39
N ARG A 81 -25.11 -2.84 -4.50
CA ARG A 81 -25.32 -2.84 -3.05
C ARG A 81 -25.25 -1.43 -2.45
N GLY A 82 -24.55 -0.52 -3.11
CA GLY A 82 -24.35 0.84 -2.64
C GLY A 82 -23.20 0.97 -1.63
N SER A 83 -22.27 -0.01 -1.55
CA SER A 83 -21.02 0.18 -0.83
C SER A 83 -20.06 1.08 -1.61
N LEU A 84 -20.11 1.01 -2.94
CA LEU A 84 -19.39 1.88 -3.86
C LEU A 84 -20.35 2.70 -4.72
N LEU A 85 -19.89 3.86 -5.19
CA LEU A 85 -20.54 4.70 -6.19
C LEU A 85 -19.74 4.61 -7.49
N LYS A 86 -20.42 4.82 -8.62
CA LYS A 86 -19.82 4.83 -9.96
C LYS A 86 -20.16 6.14 -10.65
N ALA A 87 -19.16 6.83 -11.19
CA ALA A 87 -19.36 8.02 -12.02
C ALA A 87 -18.46 7.95 -13.26
N SER A 88 -18.90 8.55 -14.36
CA SER A 88 -18.14 8.57 -15.61
C SER A 88 -17.73 9.99 -15.97
N LEU A 89 -16.45 10.19 -16.24
CA LEU A 89 -15.95 11.44 -16.80
C LEU A 89 -15.87 11.28 -18.33
N ARG A 90 -16.56 12.17 -19.06
CA ARG A 90 -16.42 12.26 -20.52
C ARG A 90 -15.19 13.11 -20.80
N SER A 91 -14.12 12.50 -21.31
CA SER A 91 -12.90 13.24 -21.65
C SER A 91 -13.17 14.17 -22.84
N ALA A 92 -12.83 15.44 -22.69
CA ALA A 92 -12.90 16.44 -23.76
C ALA A 92 -11.59 16.44 -24.56
N VAL A 93 -11.30 15.38 -25.31
CA VAL A 93 -10.21 15.39 -26.30
C VAL A 93 -10.65 14.72 -27.59
N GLN A 94 -10.71 15.57 -28.62
CA GLN A 94 -10.75 15.42 -30.09
C GLN A 94 -11.41 14.18 -30.73
N GLU A 95 -12.26 14.49 -31.72
CA GLU A 95 -12.87 13.65 -32.75
C GLU A 95 -12.36 12.20 -32.87
N GLY A 96 -13.23 11.24 -32.53
CA GLY A 96 -13.12 9.89 -33.11
C GLY A 96 -13.58 8.75 -32.23
N ARG A 97 -13.35 8.78 -30.90
CA ARG A 97 -13.82 7.72 -29.99
C ARG A 97 -14.04 8.25 -28.57
N LYS A 98 -15.30 8.47 -28.22
CA LYS A 98 -15.73 8.87 -26.87
C LYS A 98 -15.67 7.65 -25.94
N GLU A 99 -14.53 7.39 -25.33
CA GLU A 99 -14.49 6.47 -24.18
C GLU A 99 -14.68 7.26 -22.89
N ALA A 100 -15.86 7.10 -22.27
CA ALA A 100 -16.12 7.66 -20.96
C ALA A 100 -15.31 6.89 -19.92
N LYS A 101 -14.40 7.57 -19.22
CA LYS A 101 -13.59 6.94 -18.18
C LYS A 101 -14.42 6.77 -16.93
N VAL A 102 -14.49 5.53 -16.43
CA VAL A 102 -15.30 5.18 -15.26
C VAL A 102 -14.44 5.22 -14.01
N TYR A 103 -14.98 5.89 -12.99
CA TYR A 103 -14.40 6.00 -11.65
C TYR A 103 -15.35 5.43 -10.60
N PHE A 104 -14.76 4.85 -9.56
CA PHE A 104 -15.42 4.27 -8.41
C PHE A 104 -15.05 5.05 -7.15
N PHE A 105 -16.01 5.17 -6.23
CA PHE A 105 -15.87 5.93 -4.98
C PHE A 105 -16.48 5.13 -3.83
N LEU A 106 -15.98 5.29 -2.61
CA LEU A 106 -16.68 4.77 -1.44
C LEU A 106 -18.00 5.54 -1.25
N ASN A 107 -19.11 4.86 -0.99
CA ASN A 107 -20.37 5.52 -0.66
C ASN A 107 -20.35 6.11 0.76
N SER A 108 -19.61 7.22 0.89
CA SER A 108 -19.46 8.03 2.09
C SER A 108 -19.93 9.46 1.78
N PRO A 109 -20.14 10.33 2.79
CA PRO A 109 -20.42 11.75 2.54
C PRO A 109 -19.39 12.38 1.60
N ARG A 110 -18.12 12.05 1.78
CA ARG A 110 -17.02 12.53 0.93
C ARG A 110 -17.06 11.95 -0.49
N GLY A 111 -17.36 10.67 -0.63
CA GLY A 111 -17.49 10.05 -1.96
C GLY A 111 -18.68 10.59 -2.75
N ARG A 112 -19.81 10.87 -2.09
CA ARG A 112 -20.95 11.54 -2.73
C ARG A 112 -20.62 12.96 -3.18
N ALA A 113 -19.90 13.72 -2.35
CA ALA A 113 -19.39 15.03 -2.74
C ALA A 113 -18.42 14.94 -3.92
N ALA A 114 -17.56 13.91 -3.97
CA ALA A 114 -16.66 13.67 -5.10
C ALA A 114 -17.40 13.41 -6.41
N VAL A 115 -18.45 12.56 -6.38
CA VAL A 115 -19.30 12.28 -7.54
C VAL A 115 -19.96 13.58 -8.04
N GLN A 116 -20.54 14.38 -7.15
CA GLN A 116 -21.15 15.67 -7.52
C GLN A 116 -20.11 16.66 -8.10
N ALA A 117 -18.91 16.72 -7.53
CA ALA A 117 -17.84 17.58 -8.03
C ALA A 117 -17.37 17.14 -9.43
N LEU A 118 -17.29 15.84 -9.67
CA LEU A 118 -16.95 15.26 -10.98
C LEU A 118 -18.05 15.56 -12.01
N GLU A 119 -19.31 15.30 -11.67
CA GLU A 119 -20.46 15.51 -12.58
C GLU A 119 -20.67 17.00 -12.92
N SER A 120 -20.37 17.90 -11.98
CA SER A 120 -20.41 19.35 -12.20
C SER A 120 -19.16 19.91 -12.89
N GLY A 121 -18.16 19.07 -13.19
CA GLY A 121 -16.90 19.49 -13.81
C GLY A 121 -15.98 20.32 -12.90
N LYS A 122 -16.29 20.43 -11.61
CA LYS A 122 -15.48 21.15 -10.61
C LYS A 122 -14.23 20.38 -10.19
N TRP A 123 -14.16 19.09 -10.50
CA TRP A 123 -13.03 18.24 -10.19
C TRP A 123 -12.81 17.19 -11.27
N ASP A 124 -11.56 17.03 -11.68
CA ASP A 124 -11.12 16.04 -12.66
C ASP A 124 -10.12 15.06 -12.03
N PRO A 125 -10.52 13.80 -11.75
CA PRO A 125 -9.61 12.78 -11.21
C PRO A 125 -8.46 12.37 -12.14
N SER A 126 -8.50 12.70 -13.43
CA SER A 126 -7.43 12.31 -14.36
C SER A 126 -6.09 12.97 -14.05
N HIS A 127 -6.10 14.13 -13.37
CA HIS A 127 -4.91 14.85 -12.94
C HIS A 127 -4.33 14.35 -11.61
N SER A 128 -4.98 13.39 -10.94
CA SER A 128 -4.50 12.80 -9.68
C SER A 128 -4.18 11.32 -9.91
N PRO A 129 -2.90 10.93 -10.05
CA PRO A 129 -2.54 9.55 -10.31
C PRO A 129 -2.93 8.66 -9.12
N SER A 130 -3.70 7.61 -9.41
CA SER A 130 -4.05 6.54 -8.48
C SER A 130 -2.97 5.44 -8.51
N ALA A 131 -1.70 5.78 -8.29
CA ALA A 131 -0.67 4.74 -8.19
C ALA A 131 -0.93 3.89 -6.92
N PRO A 132 -0.87 2.54 -6.99
CA PRO A 132 -0.84 1.71 -5.79
C PRO A 132 0.29 2.19 -4.89
N PRO A 133 0.09 2.23 -3.56
CA PRO A 133 1.15 2.61 -2.66
C PRO A 133 2.21 1.50 -2.75
N LEU A 134 3.47 1.88 -2.88
CA LEU A 134 4.54 0.92 -2.66
C LEU A 134 4.41 0.46 -1.20
N GLU A 135 4.32 -0.86 -0.97
CA GLU A 135 4.47 -1.42 0.38
C GLU A 135 5.88 -1.10 0.86
N ARG A 136 6.04 0.08 1.47
CA ARG A 136 7.32 0.51 2.00
C ARG A 136 7.51 -0.19 3.34
N PRO A 137 8.62 -0.91 3.53
CA PRO A 137 8.96 -1.36 4.86
C PRO A 137 9.18 -0.13 5.76
N ASN A 138 8.53 -0.14 6.92
CA ASN A 138 8.62 0.94 7.90
C ASN A 138 10.10 1.12 8.30
N VAL A 139 10.67 2.32 8.10
CA VAL A 139 12.09 2.62 8.38
C VAL A 139 12.46 2.33 9.84
N PHE A 140 11.56 2.61 10.78
CA PHE A 140 11.73 2.33 12.20
C PHE A 140 11.86 0.83 12.46
N ARG A 141 11.01 0.02 11.81
CA ARG A 141 11.06 -1.44 11.90
C ARG A 141 12.34 -1.99 11.27
N LEU A 142 12.68 -1.55 10.07
CA LEU A 142 13.92 -1.97 9.41
C LEU A 142 15.13 -1.68 10.29
N TYR A 143 15.13 -0.54 10.97
CA TYR A 143 16.16 -0.20 11.93
C TYR A 143 16.19 -1.17 13.11
N GLU A 144 15.06 -1.41 13.77
CA GLU A 144 14.99 -2.28 14.95
C GLU A 144 15.43 -3.72 14.67
N GLU A 145 14.97 -4.29 13.56
CA GLU A 145 15.27 -5.67 13.18
C GLU A 145 16.74 -5.88 12.79
N ASN A 146 17.39 -4.86 12.26
CA ASN A 146 18.69 -5.01 11.59
C ASN A 146 19.85 -4.29 12.28
N ILE A 147 19.56 -3.21 13.02
CA ILE A 147 20.56 -2.32 13.60
C ILE A 147 20.56 -2.39 15.12
N GLY A 148 19.42 -2.13 15.77
CA GLY A 148 19.35 -2.13 17.23
C GLY A 148 18.13 -1.37 17.78
N PRO A 149 18.05 -1.17 19.10
CA PRO A 149 16.85 -0.66 19.76
C PRO A 149 16.49 0.76 19.31
N LEU A 150 15.20 1.01 19.13
CA LEU A 150 14.67 2.33 18.77
C LEU A 150 14.59 3.26 19.98
N THR A 151 15.69 3.92 20.28
CA THR A 151 15.70 5.00 21.29
C THR A 151 15.02 6.26 20.74
N PRO A 152 14.48 7.16 21.59
CA PRO A 152 13.87 8.41 21.13
C PRO A 152 14.78 9.24 20.20
N LEU A 153 16.08 9.30 20.51
CA LEU A 153 17.06 9.99 19.69
C LEU A 153 17.17 9.37 18.29
N ILE A 154 17.20 8.04 18.21
CA ILE A 154 17.23 7.36 16.92
C ILE A 154 15.92 7.57 16.16
N ALA A 155 14.78 7.50 16.84
CA ALA A 155 13.49 7.75 16.21
C ALA A 155 13.44 9.13 15.55
N ASP A 156 13.95 10.17 16.21
CA ASP A 156 14.04 11.50 15.61
C ASP A 156 15.02 11.52 14.42
N THR A 157 16.17 10.85 14.50
CA THR A 157 17.09 10.75 13.34
C THR A 157 16.51 9.98 12.16
N LEU A 158 15.65 8.98 12.39
CA LEU A 158 14.97 8.24 11.33
C LEU A 158 13.88 9.09 10.67
N LYS A 159 13.13 9.89 11.45
CA LYS A 159 12.17 10.88 10.90
C LYS A 159 12.87 11.90 10.01
N ASP A 160 14.01 12.41 10.48
CA ASP A 160 14.81 13.37 9.70
C ASP A 160 15.31 12.73 8.39
N ALA A 161 15.70 11.46 8.42
CA ALA A 161 16.11 10.73 7.23
C ALA A 161 14.93 10.46 6.27
N GLU A 162 13.74 10.11 6.76
CA GLU A 162 12.54 9.96 5.92
C GLU A 162 12.14 11.27 5.24
N ALA A 163 12.41 12.43 5.85
CA ALA A 163 12.19 13.74 5.23
C ALA A 163 13.24 14.08 4.15
N LEU A 164 14.46 13.53 4.26
CA LEU A 164 15.60 13.88 3.42
C LEU A 164 15.88 12.89 2.28
N TYR A 165 15.45 11.64 2.41
CA TYR A 165 15.79 10.55 1.50
C TYR A 165 14.56 9.72 1.12
N PRO A 166 14.50 9.16 -0.11
CA PRO A 166 13.49 8.18 -0.46
C PRO A 166 13.56 6.94 0.44
N ALA A 167 12.40 6.36 0.78
CA ALA A 167 12.33 5.18 1.65
C ALA A 167 13.10 3.96 1.09
N GLU A 168 13.14 3.81 -0.23
CA GLU A 168 13.90 2.75 -0.91
C GLU A 168 15.40 2.86 -0.62
N TRP A 169 15.94 4.08 -0.61
CA TRP A 169 17.35 4.31 -0.29
C TRP A 169 17.63 3.94 1.17
N ILE A 170 16.72 4.30 2.08
CA ILE A 170 16.91 3.99 3.50
C ILE A 170 16.92 2.47 3.71
N ALA A 171 16.01 1.74 3.06
CA ALA A 171 15.96 0.29 3.13
C ALA A 171 17.25 -0.37 2.61
N GLU A 172 17.75 0.07 1.46
CA GLU A 172 18.98 -0.46 0.89
C GLU A 172 20.24 -0.10 1.69
N ALA A 173 20.28 1.10 2.29
CA ALA A 173 21.37 1.49 3.17
C ALA A 173 21.43 0.58 4.40
N ILE A 174 20.27 0.25 4.99
CA ILE A 174 20.17 -0.70 6.11
C ILE A 174 20.60 -2.11 5.67
N GLU A 175 20.14 -2.59 4.51
CA GLU A 175 20.56 -3.90 4.00
C GLU A 175 22.08 -3.97 3.79
N ARG A 176 22.68 -2.93 3.18
CA ARG A 176 24.13 -2.83 3.01
C ARG A 176 24.87 -2.78 4.35
N ALA A 177 24.33 -2.11 5.35
CA ALA A 177 24.88 -2.08 6.70
C ALA A 177 24.91 -3.48 7.34
N VAL A 178 23.84 -4.26 7.17
CA VAL A 178 23.76 -5.64 7.66
C VAL A 178 24.73 -6.56 6.92
N LYS A 179 24.73 -6.53 5.58
CA LYS A 179 25.60 -7.37 4.74
C LYS A 179 27.09 -7.14 5.05
N ASN A 180 27.48 -5.89 5.30
CA ASN A 180 28.85 -5.54 5.68
C ASN A 180 29.15 -5.73 7.17
N ASN A 181 28.20 -6.26 7.95
CA ASN A 181 28.29 -6.40 9.41
C ASN A 181 28.64 -5.07 10.13
N LYS A 182 28.19 -3.94 9.55
CA LYS A 182 28.31 -2.58 10.08
C LYS A 182 26.94 -2.08 10.53
N ARG A 183 26.30 -2.83 11.43
CA ARG A 183 24.95 -2.59 11.95
C ARG A 183 24.90 -1.38 12.88
N ASN A 184 25.05 -0.18 12.33
CA ASN A 184 24.89 1.07 13.05
C ASN A 184 24.32 2.16 12.14
N TRP A 185 23.50 3.06 12.70
CA TRP A 185 22.85 4.11 11.93
C TRP A 185 23.83 5.02 11.19
N LYS A 186 24.97 5.34 11.81
CA LYS A 186 26.00 6.22 11.21
C LYS A 186 26.52 5.67 9.88
N TYR A 187 26.62 4.35 9.75
CA TYR A 187 27.02 3.70 8.51
C TYR A 187 25.92 3.81 7.43
N CYS A 188 24.66 3.60 7.80
CA CYS A 188 23.52 3.82 6.90
C CYS A 188 23.48 5.28 6.43
N GLU A 189 23.65 6.24 7.35
CA GLU A 189 23.66 7.68 7.06
C GLU A 189 24.79 8.06 6.09
N ALA A 190 25.99 7.48 6.26
CA ALA A 190 27.11 7.70 5.35
C ALA A 190 26.82 7.22 3.93
N ILE A 191 26.15 6.07 3.79
CA ILE A 191 25.70 5.56 2.47
C ILE A 191 24.68 6.52 1.84
N LEU A 192 23.69 6.97 2.62
CA LEU A 192 22.64 7.87 2.16
C LEU A 192 23.19 9.24 1.74
N LYS A 193 24.12 9.82 2.52
CA LYS A 193 24.80 11.08 2.18
C LYS A 193 25.57 10.94 0.87
N ARG A 194 26.33 9.85 0.72
CA ARG A 194 27.07 9.57 -0.51
C ARG A 194 26.15 9.47 -1.74
N TRP A 195 25.03 8.75 -1.65
CA TRP A 195 24.07 8.66 -2.77
C TRP A 195 23.42 9.99 -3.12
N LYS A 196 23.17 10.85 -2.12
CA LYS A 196 22.63 12.19 -2.33
C LYS A 196 23.62 13.11 -3.03
N GLU A 197 24.92 12.97 -2.77
CA GLU A 197 25.99 13.73 -3.40
C GLU A 197 26.35 13.21 -4.80
N GLU A 198 26.42 11.89 -4.98
CA GLU A 198 26.84 11.25 -6.23
C GLU A 198 25.69 11.09 -7.25
N GLY A 199 24.44 11.33 -6.84
CA GLY A 199 23.24 11.24 -7.71
C GLY A 199 22.96 9.85 -8.29
N THR A 200 23.77 8.85 -7.95
CA THR A 200 23.71 7.50 -8.51
C THR A 200 23.49 6.52 -7.36
N HIS A 201 22.28 5.97 -7.30
CA HIS A 201 21.97 4.85 -6.41
C HIS A 201 22.62 3.58 -6.99
N GLY A 202 23.76 3.19 -6.40
CA GLY A 202 24.85 2.44 -7.04
C GLY A 202 24.50 1.13 -7.78
N GLU A 203 25.29 0.87 -8.82
CA GLU A 203 25.27 -0.29 -9.72
C GLU A 203 25.19 -1.66 -9.03
N LYS A 204 24.53 -2.59 -9.75
CA LYS A 204 24.09 -3.96 -9.42
C LYS A 204 25.07 -4.87 -8.66
N THR A 205 24.52 -5.80 -7.85
CA THR A 205 25.03 -7.19 -7.81
C THR A 205 23.90 -8.20 -7.61
N GLU A 206 23.57 -8.93 -8.69
CA GLU A 206 22.46 -9.88 -8.85
C GLU A 206 22.71 -11.28 -8.22
N GLN A 207 23.35 -11.40 -7.04
CA GLN A 207 23.74 -12.75 -6.52
C GLN A 207 23.11 -13.24 -5.22
N ASP A 208 22.35 -12.45 -4.45
CA ASP A 208 21.88 -12.86 -3.11
C ASP A 208 20.36 -13.04 -2.93
N ALA A 209 19.56 -12.99 -4.00
CA ALA A 209 18.09 -13.09 -3.90
C ALA A 209 17.56 -14.49 -3.49
N GLY A 210 18.42 -15.51 -3.46
CA GLY A 210 17.98 -16.92 -3.38
C GLY A 210 17.98 -17.58 -2.00
N LYS A 211 18.50 -16.97 -0.93
CA LYS A 211 18.76 -17.70 0.36
C LYS A 211 18.08 -17.14 1.61
N SER A 212 17.33 -16.05 1.49
CA SER A 212 16.89 -15.25 2.65
C SER A 212 15.54 -15.66 3.25
N ALA A 213 14.72 -16.45 2.56
CA ALA A 213 13.34 -16.73 2.97
C ALA A 213 13.17 -17.83 4.03
N GLU A 214 14.20 -18.64 4.29
CA GLU A 214 14.08 -19.84 5.14
C GLU A 214 14.55 -19.65 6.59
N ARG A 215 15.28 -18.57 6.91
CA ARG A 215 15.90 -18.42 8.24
C ARG A 215 15.10 -17.63 9.28
N TYR A 216 14.01 -16.96 8.88
CA TYR A 216 13.26 -16.04 9.75
C TYR A 216 12.15 -16.68 10.59
N THR A 217 11.78 -17.94 10.36
CA THR A 217 10.59 -18.54 11.00
C THR A 217 10.85 -19.27 12.32
N LYS A 218 12.06 -19.23 12.91
CA LYS A 218 12.41 -20.19 13.98
C LYS A 218 12.86 -19.65 15.34
N SER A 219 12.91 -18.33 15.59
CA SER A 219 13.57 -17.85 16.82
C SER A 219 12.72 -17.14 17.88
N GLU A 220 11.53 -16.63 17.59
CA GLU A 220 10.84 -15.71 18.54
C GLU A 220 9.61 -16.27 19.28
N PHE A 221 9.21 -17.53 19.05
CA PHE A 221 8.02 -18.12 19.70
C PHE A 221 8.31 -19.22 20.74
N GLU A 222 9.58 -19.45 21.10
CA GLU A 222 9.91 -20.47 22.12
C GLU A 222 9.38 -20.13 23.51
N GLU A 223 9.16 -18.85 23.81
CA GLU A 223 8.68 -18.38 25.11
C GLU A 223 7.18 -18.71 25.35
N TYR A 224 6.41 -18.91 24.28
CA TYR A 224 4.99 -19.29 24.35
C TYR A 224 4.76 -20.80 24.34
N LEU A 225 5.81 -21.62 24.08
CA LEU A 225 5.73 -23.08 24.02
C LEU A 225 6.07 -23.76 25.36
N LYS A 226 6.45 -23.01 26.40
CA LYS A 226 6.84 -23.54 27.72
C LYS A 226 5.85 -23.17 28.83
N ARG A 227 4.56 -23.37 28.57
CA ARG A 227 3.56 -23.54 29.62
C ARG A 227 2.76 -24.81 29.33
N ASP A 228 3.28 -25.91 29.85
CA ASP A 228 2.55 -26.96 30.57
C ASP A 228 3.55 -27.71 31.46
#